data_AF-A0A8J4M2N2-F1
#
_entry.id   AF-A0A8J4M2N2-F1
#
_cell.length_a   1.000
_cell.length_b   1.000
_cell.length_c   1.000
_cell.angle_alpha   90.00
_cell.angle_beta   90.00
_cell.angle_gamma   90.00
#
_symmetry.space_group_name_H-M   'P 1'
#
loop_
_entity.id
_entity.type
_entity.pdbx_description
1 polymer ?
#
loop_
_entity_poly.entity_id
_entity_poly.type
_entity_poly.pdbx_seq_one_letter_code
_entity_poly.pdbx_strand_id
1 'polypeptide(L)' 'MPNNGTYSEVGERAFHMGVNDPQHVTLQKGDTFPPTTNQNRKWKLDRQGKH' A
#
# COMPACT_ATOMS: atom_id res chain seq x y z
N MET A 1 5.55 10.32 -6.02
CA MET A 1 4.15 10.56 -6.43
C MET A 1 3.56 9.26 -6.95
N PRO A 2 2.38 8.84 -6.48
CA PRO A 2 1.64 7.68 -6.96
C PRO A 2 1.16 7.91 -8.40
N ASN A 3 0.77 6.81 -9.04
CA ASN A 3 -0.05 6.83 -10.25
C ASN A 3 -1.51 6.57 -9.84
N ASN A 4 -2.47 6.84 -10.74
CA ASN A 4 -3.86 6.50 -10.49
C ASN A 4 -4.00 5.00 -10.15
N GLY A 5 -4.52 4.70 -8.96
CA GLY A 5 -4.75 3.31 -8.57
C GLY A 5 -5.04 3.13 -7.09
N THR A 6 -5.40 1.91 -6.73
CA THR A 6 -5.58 1.48 -5.35
C THR A 6 -4.25 0.95 -4.82
N TYR A 7 -3.89 1.34 -3.62
CA TYR A 7 -2.69 0.95 -2.91
C TYR A 7 -3.07 0.27 -1.61
N SER A 8 -2.33 -0.76 -1.23
CA SER A 8 -2.48 -1.46 0.04
C SER A 8 -1.20 -1.37 0.86
N GLU A 9 -1.32 -1.27 2.18
CA GLU A 9 -0.15 -1.34 3.07
C GLU A 9 0.47 -2.74 3.06
N VAL A 10 1.79 -2.79 2.92
CA VAL A 10 2.60 -4.01 3.04
C VAL A 10 3.71 -3.80 4.06
N GLY A 11 4.02 -4.82 4.85
CA GLY A 11 5.08 -4.80 5.86
C GLY A 11 6.42 -5.23 5.27
N GLU A 12 7.51 -4.56 5.65
CA GLU A 12 8.86 -4.80 5.09
C GLU A 12 9.48 -6.16 5.50
N ARG A 13 9.09 -6.72 6.66
CA ARG A 13 9.74 -7.90 7.26
C ARG A 13 9.05 -9.25 7.01
N ALA A 14 8.04 -9.30 6.16
CA ALA A 14 7.04 -10.34 6.32
C ALA A 14 6.59 -10.98 5.00
N PHE A 15 7.53 -11.61 4.26
CA PHE A 15 7.14 -12.72 3.40
C PHE A 15 6.45 -13.85 4.20
N HIS A 16 6.62 -13.89 5.53
CA HIS A 16 6.05 -14.90 6.43
C HIS A 16 5.16 -14.36 7.57
N MET A 17 5.12 -13.04 7.83
CA MET A 17 4.44 -12.47 9.03
C MET A 17 3.24 -11.55 8.73
N GLY A 18 2.85 -11.41 7.45
CA GLY A 18 1.70 -10.61 7.02
C GLY A 18 1.65 -9.15 7.49
N VAL A 19 0.66 -8.40 7.00
CA VAL A 19 0.14 -7.21 7.69
C VAL A 19 -1.22 -7.62 8.22
N ASN A 20 -1.43 -7.53 9.53
CA ASN A 20 -2.77 -7.70 10.08
C ASN A 20 -3.59 -6.46 9.71
N ASP A 21 -4.68 -6.69 8.96
CA ASP A 21 -5.60 -5.67 8.46
C ASP A 21 -4.92 -4.55 7.64
N PRO A 22 -4.50 -4.83 6.39
CA PRO A 22 -3.85 -3.84 5.54
C PRO A 22 -4.82 -2.72 5.16
N GLN A 23 -4.42 -1.47 5.35
CA GLN A 23 -5.21 -0.34 4.86
C GLN A 23 -5.15 -0.26 3.34
N HIS A 24 -6.26 0.16 2.73
CA HIS A 24 -6.40 0.39 1.30
C HIS A 24 -6.70 1.85 1.04
N VAL A 25 -5.99 2.47 0.10
CA VAL A 25 -6.18 3.86 -0.31
C VAL A 25 -6.21 3.99 -1.82
N THR A 26 -7.14 4.77 -2.35
CA THR A 26 -7.17 5.12 -3.78
C THR A 26 -6.50 6.48 -3.95
N LEU A 27 -5.44 6.52 -4.75
CA LEU A 27 -4.66 7.74 -4.99
C LEU A 27 -4.69 8.08 -6.48
N GLN A 28 -4.70 9.38 -6.78
CA GLN A 28 -4.53 9.92 -8.11
C GLN A 28 -3.07 10.31 -8.37
N LYS A 29 -2.73 10.47 -9.65
CA LYS A 29 -1.40 10.83 -10.09
C LYS A 29 -1.03 12.21 -9.54
N GLY A 30 0.03 12.26 -8.75
CA GLY A 30 0.47 13.50 -8.11
C GLY A 30 0.02 13.66 -6.66
N ASP A 31 -0.81 12.76 -6.14
CA ASP A 31 -1.20 12.78 -4.73
C ASP A 31 -0.02 12.48 -3.80
N THR A 32 -0.20 12.75 -2.51
CA THR A 32 0.77 12.34 -1.48
C THR A 32 0.28 11.07 -0.80
N PHE A 33 1.20 10.13 -0.55
CA PHE A 33 0.86 8.96 0.25
C PHE A 33 0.50 9.38 1.67
N PRO A 34 -0.60 8.86 2.25
CA PRO A 34 -0.91 9.14 3.63
C PRO A 34 0.18 8.58 4.56
N PRO A 35 0.38 9.19 5.73
CA PRO A 35 1.34 8.70 6.70
C PRO A 35 0.99 7.27 7.08
N THR A 36 1.99 6.39 7.05
CA THR A 36 1.79 5.02 7.51
C THR A 36 1.69 5.00 9.03
N THR A 37 0.80 4.17 9.55
CA THR A 37 0.59 4.05 11.01
C THR A 37 1.76 3.35 11.73
N ASN A 38 2.67 2.75 10.97
CA ASN A 38 3.83 2.01 11.46
C ASN A 38 5.03 2.29 10.54
N GLN A 39 6.18 2.64 11.13
CA GLN A 39 7.41 3.02 10.43
C GLN A 39 7.91 1.96 9.43
N ASN A 40 7.46 0.70 9.56
CA ASN A 40 7.84 -0.41 8.68
C ASN A 40 6.81 -0.75 7.58
N ARG A 41 5.74 0.05 7.43
CA ARG A 41 4.73 -0.14 6.37
C ARG A 41 5.11 0.66 5.12
N LYS A 42 4.87 0.08 3.94
CA LYS A 42 5.02 0.72 2.62
C LYS A 42 3.72 0.57 1.84
N TRP A 43 3.41 1.53 0.99
CA TRP A 43 2.28 1.44 0.06
C TRP A 43 2.69 0.67 -1.19
N LYS A 44 1.98 -0.42 -1.50
CA LYS A 44 2.16 -1.18 -2.75
C LYS A 44 0.92 -1.01 -3.61
N LEU A 45 1.12 -0.73 -4.90
CA LEU A 45 0.01 -0.69 -5.85
C LEU A 45 -0.66 -2.07 -5.86
N ASP A 46 -1.93 -2.10 -5.51
CA ASP A 46 -2.75 -3.28 -5.61
C ASP A 46 -3.06 -3.52 -7.10
N ARG A 47 -2.53 -4.62 -7.63
CA ARG A 47 -2.74 -5.04 -9.02
C ARG A 47 -3.83 -6.10 -9.13
N GLN A 48 -4.68 -6.29 -8.10
CA GLN A 48 -5.88 -7.13 -8.18
C GLN A 48 -6.73 -6.66 -9.37
N GLY A 49 -6.62 -7.37 -10.49
CA GLY A 49 -7.20 -6.94 -11.77
C GLY A 49 -6.52 -7.51 -13.03
N LYS A 50 -5.40 -8.24 -12.92
CA LYS A 50 -4.91 -9.10 -14.01
C LYS A 50 -4.34 -10.40 -13.46
N HIS A 51 -5.19 -11.42 -13.37
CA HIS A 51 -4.77 -12.81 -13.45
C HIS A 51 -5.70 -13.57 -14.38
#